data_AF-A0A2T4GV67-F1
#
_entry.id   AF-A0A2T4GV67-F1
#
_cell.length_a   1.000
_cell.length_b   1.000
_cell.length_c   1.000
_cell.angle_alpha   90.00
_cell.angle_beta   90.00
_cell.angle_gamma   90.00
#
_symmetry.space_group_name_H-M   'P 1'
#
loop_
_entity.id
_entity.type
_entity.pdbx_description
1 polymer ?
#
loop_
_entity_poly.entity_id
_entity_poly.type
_entity_poly.pdbx_seq_one_letter_code
_entity_poly.pdbx_strand_id
1 'polypeptide(L)'
;MFKKEIQPAPKQKLKSSVQRTLRKDLLDTYPLLNNYIDEIMPKKATLSSMKLTDRNTLYVLDSTPIFFQQDLTGILIPHLRLVHRFPKPFLAFA
;
A
#
# COMPACT_ATOMS: atom_id res chain seq x y z
N MET A 1 -12.81 8.85 2.32
CA MET A 1 -11.60 8.53 3.09
C MET A 1 -10.70 9.74 3.33
N PHE A 2 -10.47 10.64 2.35
CA PHE A 2 -9.49 11.74 2.50
C PHE A 2 -10.03 13.15 2.18
N LYS A 3 -11.24 13.47 2.67
CA LYS A 3 -11.91 14.78 2.39
C LYS A 3 -11.45 15.92 3.31
N LYS A 4 -10.87 15.60 4.47
CA LYS A 4 -10.34 16.57 5.45
C LYS A 4 -8.82 16.47 5.47
N GLU A 5 -8.16 17.51 5.98
CA GLU A 5 -6.72 17.46 6.23
C GLU A 5 -6.39 16.30 7.18
N ILE A 6 -5.33 15.56 6.82
CA ILE A 6 -4.89 14.39 7.56
C ILE A 6 -3.76 14.84 8.47
N GLN A 7 -3.94 14.69 9.78
CA GLN A 7 -2.83 14.88 10.69
C GLN A 7 -1.88 13.67 10.63
N PRO A 8 -0.59 13.87 10.35
CA PRO A 8 0.35 12.77 10.19
C PRO A 8 0.70 12.16 11.55
N ALA A 9 0.38 10.88 11.75
CA ALA A 9 0.94 10.12 12.85
C ALA A 9 2.42 9.76 12.56
N PRO A 10 3.23 9.44 13.59
CA PRO A 10 4.58 8.94 13.38
C PRO A 10 4.61 7.69 12.50
N LYS A 11 5.63 7.59 11.62
CA LYS A 11 5.88 6.38 10.82
C LYS A 11 6.50 5.30 11.69
N GLN A 12 6.03 4.06 11.56
CA GLN A 12 6.60 2.89 12.19
C GLN A 12 7.18 1.94 11.13
N LYS A 13 8.49 1.64 11.21
CA LYS A 13 9.13 0.68 10.32
C LYS A 13 8.56 -0.72 10.55
N LEU A 14 8.26 -1.42 9.45
CA LEU A 14 7.71 -2.77 9.49
C LEU A 14 8.81 -3.83 9.50
N LYS A 15 8.53 -4.94 10.19
CA LYS A 15 9.37 -6.13 10.15
C LYS A 15 9.26 -6.81 8.78
N SER A 16 10.33 -7.47 8.34
CA SER A 16 10.37 -8.17 7.06
C SER A 16 9.33 -9.29 6.94
N SER A 17 8.84 -9.87 8.04
CA SER A 17 7.72 -10.82 8.01
C SER A 17 6.42 -10.15 7.58
N VAL A 18 6.07 -9.00 8.20
CA VAL A 18 4.87 -8.22 7.86
C VAL A 18 4.93 -7.72 6.43
N GLN A 19 6.09 -7.24 5.97
CA GLN A 19 6.27 -6.81 4.58
C GLN A 19 6.04 -7.93 3.57
N ARG A 20 6.46 -9.17 3.88
CA ARG A 20 6.20 -10.35 3.02
C ARG A 20 4.71 -10.70 2.97
N THR A 21 4.02 -10.65 4.10
CA THR A 21 2.56 -10.86 4.15
C THR A 21 1.83 -9.81 3.32
N LEU A 22 2.11 -8.52 3.54
CA LEU A 22 1.48 -7.44 2.76
C LEU A 22 1.73 -7.58 1.25
N ARG A 23 2.94 -7.97 0.86
CA ARG A 23 3.25 -8.22 -0.55
C ARG A 23 2.42 -9.38 -1.11
N LYS A 24 2.22 -10.45 -0.34
CA LYS A 24 1.34 -11.55 -0.73
C LYS A 24 -0.11 -11.06 -0.87
N ASP A 25 -0.65 -10.37 0.13
CA ASP A 25 -2.04 -9.90 0.13
C ASP A 25 -2.33 -8.96 -1.07
N LEU A 26 -1.35 -8.14 -1.47
CA LEU A 26 -1.44 -7.32 -2.67
C LEU A 26 -1.49 -8.14 -3.96
N LEU A 27 -0.71 -9.21 -4.06
CA LEU A 27 -0.71 -10.08 -5.24
C LEU A 27 -1.96 -10.96 -5.30
N ASP A 28 -2.49 -11.36 -4.14
CA ASP A 28 -3.76 -12.07 -4.05
C ASP A 28 -4.93 -11.16 -4.50
N THR A 29 -4.88 -9.86 -4.14
CA THR A 29 -5.92 -8.87 -4.52
C THR A 29 -5.75 -8.35 -5.95
N TYR A 30 -4.50 -8.14 -6.40
CA TYR A 30 -4.17 -7.60 -7.72
C TYR A 30 -3.12 -8.49 -8.40
N PRO A 31 -3.50 -9.68 -8.92
CA PRO A 31 -2.56 -10.66 -9.47
C PRO A 31 -1.66 -10.12 -10.58
N LEU A 32 -2.16 -9.19 -11.39
CA LEU A 32 -1.41 -8.57 -12.47
C LEU A 32 -0.27 -7.66 -11.98
N LEU A 33 -0.22 -7.30 -10.70
CA LEU A 33 0.93 -6.61 -10.10
C LEU A 33 2.17 -7.49 -10.02
N ASN A 34 2.05 -8.82 -10.14
CA ASN A 34 3.19 -9.72 -10.06
C ASN A 34 4.30 -9.36 -11.05
N ASN A 35 3.94 -8.80 -12.22
CA ASN A 35 4.91 -8.35 -13.23
C ASN A 35 5.68 -7.08 -12.85
N TYR A 36 5.21 -6.33 -11.85
CA TYR A 36 5.72 -5.01 -11.46
C TYR A 36 6.12 -4.94 -9.98
N ILE A 37 5.85 -5.99 -9.19
CA ILE A 37 5.91 -5.92 -7.73
C ILE A 37 7.33 -5.68 -7.19
N ASP A 38 8.38 -6.09 -7.92
CA ASP A 38 9.77 -5.79 -7.53
C ASP A 38 10.16 -4.33 -7.80
N GLU A 39 9.50 -3.66 -8.74
CA GLU A 39 9.64 -2.21 -8.95
C GLU A 39 8.83 -1.42 -7.90
N ILE A 40 7.62 -1.90 -7.58
CA ILE A 40 6.70 -1.24 -6.64
C ILE A 40 7.13 -1.43 -5.19
N MET A 41 7.64 -2.60 -4.83
CA MET A 41 8.11 -2.96 -3.49
C MET A 41 9.47 -3.70 -3.58
N PRO A 42 10.57 -2.99 -3.86
CA PRO A 42 11.89 -3.58 -3.93
C PRO A 42 12.30 -4.23 -2.60
N LYS A 43 12.99 -5.37 -2.68
CA LYS A 43 13.36 -6.17 -1.48
C LYS A 43 14.20 -5.43 -0.44
N LYS A 44 14.99 -4.44 -0.87
CA LYS A 44 15.87 -3.64 0.01
C LYS A 44 15.23 -2.36 0.54
N ALA A 45 14.04 -1.99 0.04
CA ALA A 45 13.38 -0.76 0.43
C ALA A 45 12.75 -0.89 1.83
N THR A 46 12.70 0.21 2.57
CA THR A 46 12.14 0.23 3.92
C THR A 46 10.65 0.51 3.86
N LEU A 47 9.82 -0.45 4.26
CA LEU A 47 8.38 -0.24 4.38
C LEU A 47 8.02 0.23 5.79
N SER A 48 7.26 1.31 5.89
CA SER A 48 6.71 1.82 7.15
C SER A 48 5.19 1.93 7.08
N SER A 49 4.52 1.80 8.23
CA SER A 49 3.11 2.14 8.38
C SER A 49 2.95 3.50 9.05
N MET A 50 1.86 4.19 8.74
CA MET A 50 1.42 5.42 9.39
C MET A 50 -0.08 5.30 9.64
N LYS A 51 -0.50 5.43 10.91
CA LYS A 51 -1.93 5.48 11.22
C LYS A 51 -2.52 6.81 10.74
N LEU A 52 -3.69 6.73 10.12
CA LEU A 52 -4.46 7.88 9.67
C LEU A 52 -5.73 8.02 10.51
N THR A 53 -6.41 9.15 10.34
CA THR A 53 -7.79 9.33 10.81
C THR A 53 -8.72 8.29 10.18
N ASP A 54 -9.85 8.02 10.84
CA ASP A 54 -10.89 7.08 10.38
C ASP A 54 -10.46 5.60 10.30
N ARG A 55 -9.54 5.17 11.18
CA ARG A 55 -9.08 3.77 11.30
C ARG A 55 -8.51 3.21 9.99
N ASN A 56 -7.66 4.02 9.34
CA ASN A 56 -6.93 3.59 8.16
C ASN A 56 -5.44 3.56 8.45
N THR A 57 -4.72 2.70 7.73
CA THR A 57 -3.27 2.60 7.81
C THR A 57 -2.69 2.92 6.44
N LEU A 58 -1.80 3.90 6.35
CA LEU A 58 -1.02 4.18 5.14
C LEU A 58 0.30 3.43 5.18
N TYR A 59 0.63 2.76 4.09
CA TYR A 59 1.93 2.15 3.88
C TYR A 59 2.81 3.04 3.00
N VAL A 60 3.99 3.36 3.53
CA VAL A 60 4.95 4.25 2.92
C VAL A 60 6.25 3.49 2.70
N LEU A 61 6.66 3.40 1.44
CA LEU A 61 7.92 2.82 1.03
C LEU A 61 8.97 3.93 0.95
N ASP A 62 9.93 3.91 1.87
CA ASP A 62 10.88 4.99 2.14
C ASP A 62 10.13 6.34 2.37
N SER A 63 9.95 7.14 1.32
CA SER A 63 9.22 8.40 1.35
C SER A 63 7.91 8.40 0.52
N THR A 64 7.61 7.32 -0.19
CA THR A 64 6.52 7.25 -1.17
C THR A 64 5.31 6.46 -0.62
N PRO A 65 4.10 7.07 -0.52
CA PRO A 65 2.90 6.32 -0.17
C PRO A 65 2.50 5.37 -1.30
N ILE A 66 2.24 4.10 -0.97
CA ILE A 66 1.95 3.07 -1.97
C ILE A 66 0.56 2.43 -1.81
N PHE A 67 0.11 2.17 -0.58
CA PHE A 67 -1.19 1.53 -0.32
C PHE A 67 -1.81 2.03 0.98
N PHE A 68 -3.13 1.95 1.09
CA PHE A 68 -3.87 2.13 2.33
C PHE A 68 -4.58 0.83 2.70
N GLN A 69 -4.59 0.48 3.98
CA GLN A 69 -5.47 -0.54 4.51
C GLN A 69 -6.62 0.12 5.24
N GLN A 70 -7.83 -0.33 4.95
CA GLN A 70 -9.00 -0.01 5.75
C GLN A 70 -9.09 -1.02 6.89
N ASP A 71 -9.03 -0.58 8.16
CA ASP A 71 -8.98 -1.51 9.29
C ASP A 71 -10.27 -2.36 9.40
N LEU A 72 -11.41 -1.88 8.87
CA LEU A 72 -12.70 -2.61 8.91
C LEU A 72 -12.78 -3.79 7.94
N THR A 73 -12.21 -3.64 6.74
CA THR A 73 -12.30 -4.65 5.66
C THR A 73 -11.01 -5.43 5.50
N GLY A 74 -9.88 -4.91 5.99
CA GLY A 74 -8.55 -5.45 5.75
C GLY A 74 -8.06 -5.28 4.31
N ILE A 75 -8.87 -4.69 3.42
CA ILE A 75 -8.54 -4.55 2.00
C ILE A 75 -7.41 -3.54 1.83
N LEU A 76 -6.41 -3.92 1.04
CA LEU A 76 -5.34 -3.04 0.59
C LEU A 76 -5.77 -2.31 -0.68
N ILE A 77 -5.82 -0.98 -0.61
CA ILE A 77 -6.22 -0.09 -1.70
C ILE A 77 -4.98 0.65 -2.21
N PRO A 78 -4.69 0.63 -3.52
CA PRO A 78 -3.53 1.32 -4.09
C PRO A 78 -3.67 2.84 -3.99
N HIS A 79 -2.54 3.51 -3.77
CA HIS A 79 -2.47 4.96 -3.87
C HIS A 79 -2.68 5.40 -5.33
N LEU A 80 -3.39 6.51 -5.57
CA LEU A 80 -3.77 6.94 -6.94
C LEU A 80 -2.56 7.14 -7.87
N ARG A 81 -1.45 7.69 -7.35
CA ARG A 81 -0.20 7.83 -8.13
C ARG A 81 0.35 6.47 -8.60
N LEU A 82 0.17 5.42 -7.81
CA LEU A 82 0.59 4.07 -8.21
C LEU A 82 -0.31 3.54 -9.33
N VAL A 83 -1.63 3.74 -9.21
CA VAL A 83 -2.61 3.37 -10.26
C VAL A 83 -2.31 4.10 -11.57
N HIS A 84 -2.02 5.40 -11.53
CA HIS A 84 -1.67 6.15 -12.73
C HIS A 84 -0.35 5.69 -13.38
N ARG A 85 0.63 5.26 -12.58
CA ARG A 85 1.91 4.74 -13.09
C ARG A 85 1.75 3.34 -13.71
N PHE A 86 0.92 2.49 -13.10
CA PHE A 86 0.66 1.13 -13.57
C PHE A 86 -0.85 0.91 -13.72
N PRO A 87 -1.49 1.45 -14.77
CA PRO A 87 -2.95 1.35 -14.88
C PRO A 87 -3.41 -0.08 -15.16
N LYS A 88 -2.71 -0.82 -16.03
CA LYS A 88 -3.13 -2.15 -16.50
C LYS A 88 -3.38 -3.15 -15.37
N PRO A 89 -2.50 -3.28 -14.34
CA PRO A 89 -2.74 -4.20 -13.24
C PRO A 89 -4.02 -3.96 -12.41
N PHE A 90 -4.56 -2.75 -12.40
CA PHE A 90 -5.73 -2.39 -11.58
C PHE A 90 -7.03 -2.33 -12.38
N LEU A 91 -6.97 -2.42 -13.71
CA LEU A 91 -8.15 -2.34 -14.58
C LEU A 91 -8.84 -3.69 -14.81
N ALA A 92 -8.26 -4.80 -14.35
CA ALA A 92 -8.72 -6.14 -14.68
C ALA A 92 -9.90 -6.67 -13.83
N PHE A 93 -10.54 -5.83 -13.00
CA PHE A 93 -11.69 -6.21 -12.18
C PHE A 93 -12.70 -5.07 -12.06
N ALA A 94 -13.23 -4.60 -13.20
CA ALA A 94 -14.53 -3.94 -13.27
C ALA A 94 -15.56 -4.93 -13.83
#